data_AF-A0A1G4IYQ4-F1
#
_entry.id   AF-A0A1G4IYQ4-F1
#
_cell.length_a   1.000
_cell.length_b   1.000
_cell.length_c   1.000
_cell.angle_alpha   90.00
_cell.angle_beta   90.00
_cell.angle_gamma   90.00
#
_symmetry.space_group_name_H-M   'P 1'
#
loop_
_entity.id
_entity.type
_entity.pdbx_description
1 polymer ?
#
loop_
_entity_poly.entity_id
_entity_poly.type
_entity_poly.pdbx_seq_one_letter_code
_entity_poly.pdbx_strand_id
1 'polypeptide(L)'
;MSFQNQFAVASCKNQLIPQQLTNNVFFGPLNALSQASFLQANNIKFFVAVGIPTARVAQYCQSFPANQFLMVNYDPLFNPNVTNSPIEQELVSQYVQTQSASLKLLTTQLGAQTETNYNSARGLTPQPELEQLLYKNASSYDCNLITAQTTDLFDTFNDLLTIFRLSNAGNVLVFSSSGNENELASLLISHILNTNPQTTVLEALQYLRSLRPTIAPNGLDQAFCGTNLALFAEKLRTKHFSQDNCNVSVADSSLSSHATSLATKRRNLPSSDEEDDGFDDENESMNMSFSSLQSLRAASGTPKARKISARPPGS
;
A
#
# COMPACT_ATOMS: atom_id res chain seq x y z
N MET A 1 5.65 -34.70 -23.92
CA MET A 1 4.69 -33.58 -23.89
C MET A 1 5.31 -32.43 -24.67
N SER A 2 4.60 -31.82 -25.62
CA SER A 2 5.13 -30.72 -26.45
C SER A 2 5.41 -29.47 -25.60
N PHE A 3 6.42 -28.68 -26.00
CA PHE A 3 6.78 -27.41 -25.36
C PHE A 3 5.59 -26.43 -25.30
N GLN A 4 4.74 -26.43 -26.33
CA GLN A 4 3.49 -25.66 -26.39
C GLN A 4 2.55 -25.95 -25.21
N ASN A 5 2.41 -27.24 -24.85
CA ASN A 5 1.53 -27.67 -23.76
C ASN A 5 2.11 -27.30 -22.39
N GLN A 6 3.44 -27.37 -22.24
CA GLN A 6 4.10 -26.94 -21.00
C GLN A 6 3.98 -25.43 -20.78
N PHE A 7 4.11 -24.64 -21.84
CA PHE A 7 3.92 -23.19 -21.79
C PHE A 7 2.47 -22.84 -21.44
N ALA A 8 1.48 -23.45 -22.09
CA ALA A 8 0.07 -23.22 -21.82
C ALA A 8 -0.31 -23.55 -20.35
N VAL A 9 0.17 -24.68 -19.84
CA VAL A 9 -0.07 -25.09 -18.44
C VAL A 9 0.62 -24.12 -17.45
N ALA A 10 1.84 -23.68 -17.75
CA ALA A 10 2.55 -22.71 -16.92
C ALA A 10 1.83 -21.34 -16.91
N SER A 11 1.34 -20.88 -18.07
CA SER A 11 0.53 -19.65 -18.17
C SER A 11 -0.77 -19.76 -17.38
N CYS A 12 -1.50 -20.87 -17.48
CA CYS A 12 -2.73 -21.09 -16.69
C CYS A 12 -2.44 -21.11 -15.19
N LYS A 13 -1.34 -21.74 -14.77
CA LYS A 13 -0.93 -21.78 -13.35
C LYS A 13 -0.58 -20.37 -12.83
N ASN A 14 0.14 -19.57 -13.62
CA ASN A 14 0.52 -18.21 -13.22
C ASN A 14 -0.69 -17.28 -13.05
N GLN A 15 -1.79 -17.53 -13.76
CA GLN A 15 -3.03 -16.75 -13.59
C GLN A 15 -3.74 -17.01 -12.27
N LEU A 16 -3.52 -18.18 -11.67
CA LEU A 16 -4.14 -18.60 -10.41
C LEU A 16 -3.37 -18.12 -9.18
N ILE A 17 -2.08 -17.83 -9.31
CA ILE A 17 -1.23 -17.42 -8.20
C ILE A 17 -1.37 -15.90 -7.98
N PRO A 18 -1.61 -15.43 -6.74
CA PRO A 18 -1.61 -14.01 -6.45
C PRO A 18 -0.23 -13.40 -6.72
N GLN A 19 -0.23 -12.18 -7.24
CA GLN A 19 0.97 -11.41 -7.52
C GLN A 19 1.21 -10.38 -6.43
N GLN A 20 2.46 -10.05 -6.17
CA GLN A 20 2.83 -9.02 -5.22
C GLN A 20 2.92 -7.67 -5.93
N LEU A 21 2.17 -6.67 -5.45
CA LEU A 21 2.22 -5.30 -5.97
C LEU A 21 3.29 -4.48 -5.24
N THR A 22 3.27 -4.57 -3.91
CA THR A 22 4.24 -3.95 -2.99
C THR A 22 4.52 -4.92 -1.83
N ASN A 23 5.44 -4.56 -0.93
CA ASN A 23 5.79 -5.42 0.22
C ASN A 23 4.59 -5.87 1.07
N ASN A 24 3.55 -5.04 1.17
CA ASN A 24 2.37 -5.30 2.00
C ASN A 24 1.08 -5.58 1.22
N VAL A 25 1.11 -5.46 -0.12
CA VAL A 25 -0.09 -5.57 -0.97
C VAL A 25 0.12 -6.62 -2.03
N PHE A 26 -0.75 -7.63 -2.00
CA PHE A 26 -0.87 -8.70 -2.98
C PHE A 26 -2.19 -8.55 -3.72
N PHE A 27 -2.27 -9.07 -4.94
CA PHE A 27 -3.51 -9.07 -5.71
C PHE A 27 -3.69 -10.33 -6.55
N GLY A 28 -4.93 -10.73 -6.81
CA GLY A 28 -5.18 -11.94 -7.58
C GLY A 28 -6.64 -12.30 -7.80
N PRO A 29 -6.90 -13.50 -8.33
CA PRO A 29 -8.26 -13.99 -8.52
C PRO A 29 -8.86 -14.47 -7.19
N LEU A 30 -10.17 -14.64 -7.17
CA LEU A 30 -10.93 -15.18 -6.04
C LEU A 30 -10.41 -16.55 -5.56
N ASN A 31 -9.88 -17.35 -6.48
CA ASN A 31 -9.24 -18.65 -6.18
C ASN A 31 -7.99 -18.51 -5.28
N ALA A 32 -7.49 -17.30 -5.04
CA ALA A 32 -6.46 -17.03 -4.05
C ALA A 32 -6.91 -17.39 -2.62
N LEU A 33 -8.21 -17.26 -2.33
CA LEU A 33 -8.76 -17.51 -1.00
C LEU A 33 -8.61 -18.98 -0.56
N SER A 34 -8.56 -19.92 -1.50
CA SER A 34 -8.36 -21.34 -1.20
C SER A 34 -6.89 -21.75 -1.04
N GLN A 35 -5.95 -20.84 -1.31
CA GLN A 35 -4.51 -21.12 -1.24
C GLN A 35 -3.96 -20.85 0.17
N ALA A 36 -4.42 -21.63 1.15
CA ALA A 36 -4.08 -21.43 2.57
C ALA A 36 -2.55 -21.33 2.84
N SER A 37 -1.73 -22.13 2.15
CA SER A 37 -0.27 -22.08 2.27
C SER A 37 0.31 -20.74 1.81
N PHE A 38 -0.23 -20.16 0.74
CA PHE A 38 0.18 -18.85 0.25
C PHE A 38 -0.22 -17.74 1.23
N LEU A 39 -1.46 -17.79 1.72
CA LEU A 39 -1.97 -16.80 2.67
C LEU A 39 -1.15 -16.79 3.97
N GLN A 40 -0.81 -17.98 4.49
CA GLN A 40 0.02 -18.11 5.69
C GLN A 40 1.46 -17.69 5.46
N ALA A 41 2.09 -18.15 4.37
CA ALA A 41 3.48 -17.82 4.06
C ALA A 41 3.71 -16.32 3.87
N ASN A 42 2.73 -15.59 3.34
CA ASN A 42 2.80 -14.15 3.12
C ASN A 42 2.12 -13.34 4.23
N ASN A 43 1.74 -13.96 5.35
CA ASN A 43 1.03 -13.34 6.47
C ASN A 43 -0.17 -12.46 6.03
N ILE A 44 -0.99 -12.96 5.10
CA ILE A 44 -2.19 -12.24 4.65
C ILE A 44 -3.24 -12.29 5.75
N LYS A 45 -3.68 -11.12 6.21
CA LYS A 45 -4.72 -10.95 7.25
C LYS A 45 -5.85 -10.04 6.80
N PHE A 46 -5.58 -9.17 5.83
CA PHE A 46 -6.55 -8.23 5.29
C PHE A 46 -6.95 -8.66 3.88
N PHE A 47 -8.25 -8.64 3.63
CA PHE A 47 -8.85 -9.08 2.37
C PHE A 47 -9.70 -7.95 1.81
N VAL A 48 -9.48 -7.60 0.55
CA VAL A 48 -10.24 -6.57 -0.14
C VAL A 48 -10.86 -7.20 -1.38
N ALA A 49 -12.17 -7.43 -1.34
CA ALA A 49 -12.94 -7.94 -2.47
C ALA A 49 -13.34 -6.77 -3.38
N VAL A 50 -13.19 -6.94 -4.70
CA VAL A 50 -13.48 -5.92 -5.70
C VAL A 50 -14.38 -6.49 -6.78
N GLY A 51 -15.54 -5.85 -7.00
CA GLY A 51 -16.46 -6.25 -8.07
C GLY A 51 -17.12 -7.62 -7.83
N ILE A 52 -17.21 -8.04 -6.56
CA ILE A 52 -17.86 -9.28 -6.17
C ILE A 52 -19.11 -8.92 -5.35
N PRO A 53 -20.30 -9.45 -5.72
CA PRO A 53 -21.52 -9.20 -4.95
C PRO A 53 -21.35 -9.55 -3.48
N THR A 54 -21.79 -8.66 -2.61
CA THR A 54 -21.61 -8.76 -1.15
C THR A 54 -22.12 -10.08 -0.58
N ALA A 55 -23.27 -10.57 -1.07
CA ALA A 55 -23.80 -11.87 -0.65
C ALA A 55 -22.83 -13.02 -0.92
N ARG A 56 -22.14 -12.99 -2.05
CA ARG A 56 -21.15 -14.01 -2.41
C ARG A 56 -19.89 -13.90 -1.55
N VAL A 57 -19.44 -12.68 -1.26
CA VAL A 57 -18.32 -12.44 -0.35
C VAL A 57 -18.64 -12.95 1.05
N ALA A 58 -19.86 -12.71 1.54
CA ALA A 58 -20.32 -13.18 2.83
C ALA A 58 -20.31 -14.73 2.93
N GLN A 59 -20.67 -15.43 1.84
CA GLN A 59 -20.56 -16.90 1.78
C GLN A 59 -19.12 -17.38 1.92
N TYR A 60 -18.16 -16.75 1.23
CA TYR A 60 -16.76 -17.12 1.36
C TYR A 60 -16.23 -16.83 2.77
N CYS A 61 -16.65 -15.73 3.38
CA CYS A 61 -16.27 -15.33 4.73
C CYS A 61 -16.61 -16.41 5.78
N GLN A 62 -17.71 -17.16 5.62
CA GLN A 62 -18.07 -18.26 6.53
C GLN A 62 -17.03 -19.39 6.57
N SER A 63 -16.27 -19.58 5.50
CA SER A 63 -15.24 -20.63 5.42
C SER A 63 -13.94 -20.26 6.14
N PHE A 64 -13.79 -19.00 6.56
CA PHE A 64 -12.61 -18.54 7.27
C PHE A 64 -12.82 -18.56 8.80
N PRO A 65 -11.77 -18.84 9.59
CA PRO A 65 -11.83 -18.74 11.04
C PRO A 65 -12.03 -17.28 11.48
N ALA A 66 -13.11 -17.03 12.24
CA ALA A 66 -13.61 -15.69 12.58
C ALA A 66 -12.61 -14.71 13.24
N ASN A 67 -11.51 -15.21 13.80
CA ASN A 67 -10.59 -14.40 14.64
C ASN A 67 -9.26 -14.05 13.95
N GLN A 68 -9.10 -14.28 12.64
CA GLN A 68 -7.79 -14.18 12.00
C GLN A 68 -7.74 -13.27 10.77
N PHE A 69 -8.84 -12.62 10.40
CA PHE A 69 -8.87 -11.80 9.21
C PHE A 69 -9.91 -10.68 9.28
N LEU A 70 -9.70 -9.67 8.44
CA LEU A 70 -10.66 -8.61 8.18
C LEU A 70 -10.91 -8.54 6.67
N MET A 71 -12.18 -8.49 6.29
CA MET A 71 -12.61 -8.46 4.89
C MET A 71 -13.47 -7.24 4.59
N VAL A 72 -12.97 -6.41 3.67
CA VAL A 72 -13.68 -5.26 3.08
C VAL A 72 -14.17 -5.64 1.70
N ASN A 73 -15.38 -5.20 1.32
CA ASN A 73 -15.93 -5.42 0.01
C ASN A 73 -16.24 -4.09 -0.71
N TYR A 74 -15.79 -3.99 -1.95
CA TYR A 74 -16.13 -2.93 -2.89
C TYR A 74 -17.22 -3.42 -3.82
N ASP A 75 -18.45 -3.00 -3.55
CA ASP A 75 -19.66 -3.42 -4.26
C ASP A 75 -20.54 -2.18 -4.52
N PRO A 76 -20.30 -1.45 -5.62
CA PRO A 76 -21.04 -0.23 -5.95
C PRO A 76 -22.52 -0.49 -6.26
N LEU A 77 -22.89 -1.74 -6.51
CA LEU A 77 -24.26 -2.17 -6.82
C LEU A 77 -24.98 -2.73 -5.59
N PHE A 78 -24.33 -2.75 -4.42
CA PHE A 78 -24.94 -3.24 -3.20
C PHE A 78 -26.17 -2.39 -2.83
N ASN A 79 -27.32 -3.05 -2.70
CA ASN A 79 -28.54 -2.44 -2.24
C ASN A 79 -29.18 -3.33 -1.17
N PRO A 80 -29.28 -2.86 0.09
CA PRO A 80 -29.83 -3.65 1.18
C PRO A 80 -31.34 -3.91 1.05
N ASN A 81 -32.03 -3.17 0.17
CA ASN A 81 -33.46 -3.28 -0.05
C ASN A 81 -33.83 -4.27 -1.17
N VAL A 82 -32.83 -4.86 -1.85
CA VAL A 82 -33.09 -5.90 -2.85
C VAL A 82 -33.58 -7.15 -2.14
N THR A 83 -34.71 -7.69 -2.61
CA THR A 83 -35.38 -8.86 -2.05
C THR A 83 -34.53 -10.13 -2.23
N ASN A 84 -33.58 -10.34 -1.32
CA ASN A 84 -32.85 -11.59 -1.21
C ASN A 84 -33.66 -12.61 -0.42
N SER A 85 -33.27 -13.89 -0.51
CA SER A 85 -33.83 -14.89 0.40
C SER A 85 -33.54 -14.50 1.86
N PRO A 86 -34.41 -14.83 2.83
CA PRO A 86 -34.21 -14.43 4.23
C PRO A 86 -32.89 -14.96 4.81
N ILE A 87 -32.46 -16.16 4.38
CA ILE A 87 -31.18 -16.77 4.77
C ILE A 87 -29.99 -15.94 4.28
N GLU A 88 -30.06 -15.46 3.03
CA GLU A 88 -29.01 -14.64 2.43
C GLU A 88 -28.96 -13.24 3.05
N GLN A 89 -30.12 -12.69 3.42
CA GLN A 89 -30.17 -11.41 4.13
C GLN A 89 -29.56 -11.50 5.54
N GLU A 90 -29.86 -12.58 6.27
CA GLU A 90 -29.24 -12.85 7.58
C GLU A 90 -27.73 -13.00 7.45
N LEU A 91 -27.27 -13.82 6.48
CA LEU A 91 -25.84 -14.00 6.17
C LEU A 91 -25.13 -12.67 5.91
N VAL A 92 -25.69 -11.83 5.03
CA VAL A 92 -25.11 -10.52 4.69
C VAL A 92 -25.08 -9.62 5.93
N SER A 93 -26.16 -9.57 6.70
CA SER A 93 -26.24 -8.74 7.90
C SER A 93 -25.18 -9.12 8.93
N GLN A 94 -24.98 -10.42 9.17
CA GLN A 94 -23.97 -10.93 10.09
C GLN A 94 -22.55 -10.63 9.60
N TYR A 95 -22.30 -10.81 8.30
CA TYR A 95 -21.02 -10.46 7.66
C TYR A 95 -20.70 -8.98 7.87
N VAL A 96 -21.64 -8.10 7.52
CA VAL A 96 -21.46 -6.64 7.63
C VAL A 96 -21.22 -6.25 9.08
N GLN A 97 -22.05 -6.73 10.01
CA GLN A 97 -21.91 -6.40 11.42
C GLN A 97 -20.55 -6.82 11.99
N THR A 98 -20.11 -8.06 11.71
CA THR A 98 -18.88 -8.61 12.27
C THR A 98 -17.63 -7.91 11.70
N GLN A 99 -17.59 -7.72 10.39
CA GLN A 99 -16.43 -7.14 9.72
C GLN A 99 -16.35 -5.62 9.93
N SER A 100 -17.49 -4.93 9.97
CA SER A 100 -17.55 -3.50 10.32
C SER A 100 -17.11 -3.24 11.76
N ALA A 101 -17.53 -4.08 12.72
CA ALA A 101 -17.05 -3.99 14.10
C ALA A 101 -15.54 -4.20 14.20
N SER A 102 -15.00 -5.15 13.44
CA SER A 102 -13.55 -5.42 13.39
C SER A 102 -12.77 -4.25 12.80
N LEU A 103 -13.27 -3.63 11.73
CA LEU A 103 -12.68 -2.44 11.12
C LEU A 103 -12.70 -1.25 12.08
N LYS A 104 -13.83 -1.01 12.75
CA LYS A 104 -13.96 0.05 13.75
C LYS A 104 -13.01 -0.14 14.94
N LEU A 105 -12.84 -1.39 15.39
CA LEU A 105 -11.88 -1.71 16.45
C LEU A 105 -10.45 -1.39 16.00
N LEU A 106 -10.09 -1.77 14.76
CA LEU A 106 -8.76 -1.53 14.19
C LEU A 106 -8.44 -0.03 14.10
N THR A 107 -9.37 0.76 13.57
CA THR A 107 -9.20 2.22 13.42
C THR A 107 -9.11 2.93 14.77
N THR A 108 -9.91 2.50 15.75
CA THR A 108 -9.86 3.03 17.13
C THR A 108 -8.52 2.70 17.81
N GLN A 109 -8.01 1.47 17.65
CA GLN A 109 -6.71 1.06 18.21
C GLN A 109 -5.56 1.86 17.61
N LEU A 110 -5.61 2.12 16.30
CA LEU A 110 -4.60 2.92 15.61
C LEU A 110 -4.62 4.39 16.05
N GLY A 111 -5.82 4.97 16.23
CA GLY A 111 -5.97 6.32 16.80
C GLY A 111 -5.30 6.42 18.17
N ALA A 112 -5.64 5.50 19.09
CA ALA A 112 -5.08 5.48 20.43
C ALA A 112 -3.54 5.27 20.46
N GLN A 113 -3.01 4.39 19.60
CA GLN A 113 -1.55 4.18 19.51
C GLN A 113 -0.82 5.44 19.05
N THR A 114 -1.39 6.18 18.11
CA THR A 114 -0.79 7.42 17.59
C THR A 114 -0.71 8.49 18.68
N GLU A 115 -1.75 8.64 19.51
CA GLU A 115 -1.76 9.56 20.66
C GLU A 115 -0.74 9.19 21.74
N THR A 116 -0.55 7.89 22.01
CA THR A 116 0.40 7.43 23.06
C THR A 116 1.87 7.61 22.66
N ASN A 117 2.20 7.50 21.38
CA ASN A 117 3.56 7.75 20.87
C ASN A 117 3.91 9.24 20.89
N TYR A 118 2.94 10.12 20.67
CA TYR A 118 3.14 11.58 20.75
C TYR A 118 3.52 12.05 22.16
N ASN A 119 2.99 11.38 23.19
CA ASN A 119 3.26 11.68 24.60
C ASN A 119 4.47 10.95 25.18
N SER A 120 5.09 10.04 24.41
CA SER A 120 6.29 9.33 24.84
C SER A 120 7.53 10.09 24.40
N ALA A 121 8.38 10.50 25.36
CA ALA A 121 9.68 11.15 25.17
C ALA A 121 10.74 10.31 24.40
N ARG A 122 10.32 9.30 23.65
CA ARG A 122 11.15 8.37 22.86
C ARG A 122 11.05 8.57 21.33
N GLY A 123 10.11 9.38 20.84
CA GLY A 123 10.05 9.73 19.42
C GLY A 123 11.09 10.79 19.08
N LEU A 124 12.23 10.40 18.50
CA LEU A 124 13.26 11.34 18.05
C LEU A 124 12.85 12.17 16.82
N THR A 125 11.66 11.90 16.26
CA THR A 125 11.06 12.64 15.15
C THR A 125 9.54 12.70 15.37
N PRO A 126 8.87 13.83 15.12
CA PRO A 126 7.40 13.87 15.12
C PRO A 126 6.89 12.92 14.05
N GLN A 127 6.13 11.90 14.46
CA GLN A 127 5.48 10.98 13.52
C GLN A 127 4.16 11.64 13.11
N PRO A 128 3.82 11.72 11.81
CA PRO A 128 2.59 12.36 11.36
C PRO A 128 1.38 11.66 12.00
N GLU A 129 0.41 12.45 12.45
CA GLU A 129 -0.85 11.94 13.00
C GLU A 129 -1.55 11.07 11.95
N LEU A 130 -2.31 10.07 12.40
CA LEU A 130 -3.07 9.17 11.52
C LEU A 130 -3.93 9.98 10.53
N GLU A 131 -4.57 11.04 11.01
CA GLU A 131 -5.44 11.91 10.19
C GLU A 131 -4.68 12.66 9.10
N GLN A 132 -3.38 12.96 9.29
CA GLN A 132 -2.56 13.63 8.27
C GLN A 132 -2.16 12.68 7.14
N LEU A 133 -2.16 11.37 7.41
CA LEU A 133 -1.83 10.34 6.43
C LEU A 133 -3.03 9.90 5.57
N LEU A 134 -4.25 10.16 6.04
CA LEU A 134 -5.49 9.75 5.38
C LEU A 134 -6.10 10.89 4.55
N TYR A 135 -6.89 10.54 3.53
CA TYR A 135 -7.73 11.47 2.78
C TYR A 135 -9.00 11.85 3.55
N LYS A 136 -9.54 10.93 4.34
CA LYS A 136 -10.73 11.12 5.18
C LYS A 136 -10.39 10.82 6.65
N ASN A 137 -11.17 11.36 7.57
CA ASN A 137 -10.99 11.07 8.99
C ASN A 137 -11.13 9.56 9.25
N ALA A 138 -10.31 9.00 10.15
CA ALA A 138 -10.31 7.58 10.49
C ALA A 138 -11.70 7.06 10.92
N SER A 139 -12.53 7.92 11.52
CA SER A 139 -13.92 7.62 11.89
C SER A 139 -14.85 7.34 10.71
N SER A 140 -14.48 7.74 9.49
CA SER A 140 -15.25 7.47 8.26
C SER A 140 -15.15 6.00 7.80
N TYR A 141 -14.27 5.22 8.43
CA TYR A 141 -14.03 3.81 8.12
C TYR A 141 -14.68 2.90 9.17
N ASP A 142 -16.00 3.00 9.31
CA ASP A 142 -16.80 2.23 10.26
C ASP A 142 -17.57 1.06 9.63
N CYS A 143 -17.64 1.02 8.29
CA CYS A 143 -18.34 0.01 7.52
C CYS A 143 -17.36 -0.75 6.61
N ASN A 144 -17.48 -2.08 6.56
CA ASN A 144 -16.67 -2.91 5.68
C ASN A 144 -17.20 -2.97 4.23
N LEU A 145 -18.36 -2.38 3.95
CA LEU A 145 -18.92 -2.27 2.60
C LEU A 145 -18.65 -0.88 2.04
N ILE A 146 -17.97 -0.84 0.90
CA ILE A 146 -17.67 0.38 0.18
C ILE A 146 -18.52 0.43 -1.09
N THR A 147 -19.48 1.35 -1.11
CA THR A 147 -20.33 1.65 -2.27
C THR A 147 -19.90 2.92 -3.00
N ALA A 148 -18.80 3.55 -2.56
CA ALA A 148 -18.27 4.76 -3.15
C ALA A 148 -17.97 4.58 -4.64
N GLN A 149 -18.18 5.64 -5.41
CA GLN A 149 -17.88 5.70 -6.84
C GLN A 149 -16.85 6.81 -7.11
N THR A 150 -16.43 6.92 -8.37
CA THR A 150 -15.55 8.00 -8.87
C THR A 150 -14.21 8.10 -8.12
N THR A 151 -13.75 9.31 -7.77
CA THR A 151 -12.46 9.55 -7.13
C THR A 151 -12.45 9.17 -5.65
N ASP A 152 -13.60 9.24 -4.98
CA ASP A 152 -13.73 8.92 -3.56
C ASP A 152 -13.44 7.44 -3.29
N LEU A 153 -13.70 6.59 -4.28
CA LEU A 153 -13.34 5.19 -4.28
C LEU A 153 -11.82 5.01 -4.08
N PHE A 154 -11.01 5.79 -4.81
CA PHE A 154 -9.54 5.71 -4.74
C PHE A 154 -8.99 6.27 -3.43
N ASP A 155 -9.56 7.36 -2.91
CA ASP A 155 -9.22 7.88 -1.59
C ASP A 155 -9.45 6.80 -0.52
N THR A 156 -10.66 6.23 -0.50
CA THR A 156 -11.08 5.23 0.48
C THR A 156 -10.21 3.98 0.40
N PHE A 157 -9.86 3.54 -0.82
CA PHE A 157 -8.94 2.42 -1.03
C PHE A 157 -7.54 2.67 -0.50
N ASN A 158 -6.94 3.83 -0.81
CA ASN A 158 -5.61 4.15 -0.34
C ASN A 158 -5.55 4.36 1.18
N ASP A 159 -6.61 4.92 1.77
CA ASP A 159 -6.74 5.07 3.22
C ASP A 159 -6.82 3.71 3.92
N LEU A 160 -7.65 2.79 3.41
CA LEU A 160 -7.74 1.44 3.98
C LEU A 160 -6.41 0.68 3.88
N LEU A 161 -5.70 0.76 2.75
CA LEU A 161 -4.37 0.17 2.64
C LEU A 161 -3.38 0.81 3.63
N THR A 162 -3.49 2.11 3.88
CA THR A 162 -2.66 2.82 4.85
C THR A 162 -2.98 2.37 6.28
N ILE A 163 -4.27 2.27 6.64
CA ILE A 163 -4.74 1.75 7.93
C ILE A 163 -4.22 0.33 8.16
N PHE A 164 -4.38 -0.57 7.19
CA PHE A 164 -3.92 -1.95 7.29
C PHE A 164 -2.39 -2.02 7.45
N ARG A 165 -1.64 -1.22 6.68
CA ARG A 165 -0.19 -1.13 6.82
C ARG A 165 0.22 -0.65 8.22
N LEU A 166 -0.40 0.42 8.72
CA LEU A 166 -0.06 1.00 10.02
C LEU A 166 -0.39 0.05 11.18
N SER A 167 -1.38 -0.83 11.02
CA SER A 167 -1.72 -1.83 12.04
C SER A 167 -0.61 -2.84 12.30
N ASN A 168 0.28 -3.06 11.33
CA ASN A 168 1.32 -4.09 11.35
C ASN A 168 0.79 -5.51 11.65
N ALA A 169 -0.51 -5.77 11.52
CA ALA A 169 -1.09 -7.08 11.86
C ALA A 169 -0.90 -8.11 10.75
N GLY A 170 -0.75 -7.67 9.50
CA GLY A 170 -0.50 -8.52 8.36
C GLY A 170 -0.62 -7.80 7.02
N ASN A 171 -0.42 -8.56 5.95
CA ASN A 171 -0.47 -8.08 4.58
C ASN A 171 -1.89 -8.13 4.02
N VAL A 172 -2.09 -7.38 2.93
CA VAL A 172 -3.37 -7.21 2.25
C VAL A 172 -3.40 -8.06 0.98
N LEU A 173 -4.49 -8.77 0.74
CA LEU A 173 -4.82 -9.38 -0.54
C LEU A 173 -6.03 -8.67 -1.14
N VAL A 174 -5.83 -8.02 -2.29
CA VAL A 174 -6.89 -7.41 -3.10
C VAL A 174 -7.29 -8.39 -4.19
N PHE A 175 -8.54 -8.84 -4.20
CA PHE A 175 -8.98 -9.88 -5.13
C PHE A 175 -10.30 -9.54 -5.78
N SER A 176 -10.49 -10.09 -6.96
CA SER A 176 -11.70 -10.01 -7.77
C SER A 176 -12.00 -11.38 -8.36
N SER A 177 -13.11 -11.52 -9.09
CA SER A 177 -13.54 -12.83 -9.61
C SER A 177 -12.46 -13.55 -10.43
N SER A 178 -11.77 -12.84 -11.34
CA SER A 178 -10.73 -13.36 -12.24
C SER A 178 -9.34 -12.75 -12.02
N GLY A 179 -9.23 -11.68 -11.22
CA GLY A 179 -7.99 -10.94 -11.00
C GLY A 179 -7.56 -10.07 -12.20
N ASN A 180 -8.39 -9.95 -13.24
CA ASN A 180 -8.08 -9.22 -14.47
C ASN A 180 -9.05 -8.07 -14.76
N GLU A 181 -10.01 -7.85 -13.88
CA GLU A 181 -11.06 -6.84 -14.01
C GLU A 181 -10.48 -5.43 -14.00
N ASN A 182 -11.10 -4.56 -14.78
CA ASN A 182 -10.70 -3.15 -14.93
C ASN A 182 -10.83 -2.37 -13.62
N GLU A 183 -11.83 -2.71 -12.80
CA GLU A 183 -12.04 -2.11 -11.48
C GLU A 183 -10.88 -2.43 -10.53
N LEU A 184 -10.45 -3.71 -10.49
CA LEU A 184 -9.27 -4.13 -9.73
C LEU A 184 -8.03 -3.37 -10.24
N ALA A 185 -7.80 -3.40 -11.55
CA ALA A 185 -6.64 -2.73 -12.14
C ALA A 185 -6.60 -1.24 -11.79
N SER A 186 -7.74 -0.55 -11.81
CA SER A 186 -7.84 0.88 -11.49
C SER A 186 -7.54 1.16 -10.02
N LEU A 187 -8.05 0.35 -9.09
CA LEU A 187 -7.70 0.49 -7.68
C LEU A 187 -6.20 0.30 -7.45
N LEU A 188 -5.60 -0.74 -8.04
CA LEU A 188 -4.16 -1.01 -7.91
C LEU A 188 -3.30 0.12 -8.53
N ILE A 189 -3.72 0.67 -9.68
CA ILE A 189 -3.07 1.83 -10.30
C ILE A 189 -3.17 3.05 -9.37
N SER A 190 -4.32 3.31 -8.77
CA SER A 190 -4.45 4.42 -7.82
C SER A 190 -3.47 4.29 -6.65
N HIS A 191 -3.22 3.06 -6.18
CA HIS A 191 -2.20 2.79 -5.17
C HIS A 191 -0.76 3.00 -5.65
N ILE A 192 -0.43 2.58 -6.87
CA ILE A 192 0.89 2.84 -7.46
C ILE A 192 1.14 4.35 -7.55
N LEU A 193 0.15 5.12 -8.01
CA LEU A 193 0.25 6.59 -8.11
C LEU A 193 0.37 7.26 -6.75
N ASN A 194 -0.39 6.79 -5.75
CA ASN A 194 -0.32 7.31 -4.38
C ASN A 194 1.04 7.06 -3.73
N THR A 195 1.68 5.93 -4.04
CA THR A 195 3.01 5.58 -3.52
C THR A 195 4.15 6.20 -4.34
N ASN A 196 3.91 6.49 -5.62
CA ASN A 196 4.89 7.09 -6.54
C ASN A 196 4.23 8.26 -7.30
N PRO A 197 4.17 9.46 -6.71
CA PRO A 197 3.45 10.61 -7.29
C PRO A 197 3.99 11.08 -8.66
N GLN A 198 5.24 10.74 -8.98
CA GLN A 198 5.88 11.08 -10.26
C GLN A 198 5.48 10.16 -11.41
N THR A 199 4.91 8.99 -11.10
CA THR A 199 4.53 8.00 -12.09
C THR A 199 3.26 8.43 -12.83
N THR A 200 3.25 8.23 -14.15
CA THR A 200 2.05 8.46 -14.98
C THR A 200 1.09 7.27 -14.90
N VAL A 201 -0.19 7.49 -15.21
CA VAL A 201 -1.19 6.40 -15.28
C VAL A 201 -0.75 5.29 -16.24
N LEU A 202 -0.10 5.67 -17.36
CA LEU A 202 0.38 4.72 -18.36
C LEU A 202 1.52 3.84 -17.81
N GLU A 203 2.50 4.44 -17.15
CA GLU A 203 3.61 3.70 -16.52
C GLU A 203 3.11 2.78 -15.41
N ALA A 204 2.18 3.24 -14.58
CA ALA A 204 1.55 2.42 -13.54
C ALA A 204 0.81 1.21 -14.14
N LEU A 205 0.08 1.42 -15.24
CA LEU A 205 -0.56 0.32 -15.99
C LEU A 205 0.47 -0.65 -16.57
N GLN A 206 1.56 -0.14 -17.16
CA GLN A 206 2.64 -0.99 -17.70
C GLN A 206 3.30 -1.82 -16.60
N TYR A 207 3.58 -1.22 -15.44
CA TYR A 207 4.10 -1.95 -14.27
C TYR A 207 3.13 -3.06 -13.85
N LEU A 208 1.84 -2.74 -13.69
CA LEU A 208 0.84 -3.74 -13.31
C LEU A 208 0.75 -4.89 -14.33
N ARG A 209 0.87 -4.59 -15.62
CA ARG A 209 0.89 -5.61 -16.69
C ARG A 209 2.17 -6.45 -16.70
N SER A 210 3.31 -5.89 -16.27
CA SER A 210 4.53 -6.67 -16.10
C SER A 210 4.38 -7.75 -15.02
N LEU A 211 3.56 -7.48 -14.00
CA LEU A 211 3.21 -8.45 -12.95
C LEU A 211 2.11 -9.43 -13.40
N ARG A 212 1.11 -8.93 -14.14
CA ARG A 212 -0.04 -9.73 -14.61
C ARG A 212 -0.37 -9.42 -16.07
N PRO A 213 0.27 -10.11 -17.03
CA PRO A 213 0.09 -9.82 -18.47
C PRO A 213 -1.32 -10.02 -19.01
N THR A 214 -2.18 -10.73 -18.28
CA THR A 214 -3.59 -11.00 -18.65
C THR A 214 -4.53 -9.82 -18.45
N ILE A 215 -4.07 -8.76 -17.80
CA ILE A 215 -4.82 -7.49 -17.73
C ILE A 215 -4.86 -6.88 -19.14
N ALA A 216 -6.08 -6.61 -19.61
CA ALA A 216 -6.31 -6.20 -20.99
C ALA A 216 -5.56 -4.89 -21.34
N PRO A 217 -4.97 -4.78 -22.55
CA PRO A 217 -4.26 -3.57 -22.99
C PRO A 217 -5.19 -2.35 -23.06
N ASN A 218 -6.47 -2.58 -23.39
CA ASN A 218 -7.53 -1.57 -23.43
C ASN A 218 -8.37 -1.59 -22.15
N GLY A 219 -7.91 -2.26 -21.09
CA GLY A 219 -8.70 -2.51 -19.88
C GLY A 219 -9.08 -1.23 -19.13
N LEU A 220 -8.37 -0.12 -19.33
CA LEU A 220 -8.86 1.18 -18.88
C LEU A 220 -9.71 1.79 -19.98
N ASP A 221 -10.89 1.22 -20.22
CA ASP A 221 -11.84 1.78 -21.17
C ASP A 221 -12.06 3.26 -20.84
N GLN A 222 -11.83 4.11 -21.83
CA GLN A 222 -11.52 5.53 -21.67
C GLN A 222 -12.69 6.33 -21.05
N ALA A 223 -13.89 5.74 -21.00
CA ALA A 223 -15.12 6.42 -20.60
C ALA A 223 -15.28 6.60 -19.08
N PHE A 224 -14.79 5.69 -18.23
CA PHE A 224 -15.08 5.76 -16.78
C PHE A 224 -13.86 5.60 -15.87
N CYS A 225 -13.09 4.52 -16.00
CA CYS A 225 -11.91 4.33 -15.14
C CYS A 225 -10.75 5.28 -15.51
N GLY A 226 -10.52 5.52 -16.80
CA GLY A 226 -9.47 6.42 -17.27
C GLY A 226 -9.66 7.86 -16.77
N THR A 227 -10.87 8.39 -16.89
CA THR A 227 -11.20 9.77 -16.45
C THR A 227 -11.05 9.93 -14.95
N ASN A 228 -11.62 9.02 -14.14
CA ASN A 228 -11.54 9.11 -12.69
C ASN A 228 -10.09 8.94 -12.18
N LEU A 229 -9.30 8.06 -12.80
CA LEU A 229 -7.88 7.90 -12.46
C LEU A 229 -7.05 9.13 -12.84
N ALA A 230 -7.34 9.76 -13.98
CA ALA A 230 -6.68 11.00 -14.37
C ALA A 230 -6.98 12.13 -13.38
N LEU A 231 -8.25 12.31 -13.00
CA LEU A 231 -8.66 13.29 -11.99
C LEU A 231 -8.00 13.01 -10.62
N PHE A 232 -7.92 11.74 -10.22
CA PHE A 232 -7.22 11.35 -9.00
C PHE A 232 -5.71 11.64 -9.09
N ALA A 233 -5.07 11.36 -10.22
CA ALA A 233 -3.65 11.67 -10.43
C ALA A 233 -3.38 13.19 -10.37
N GLU A 234 -4.26 14.02 -10.93
CA GLU A 234 -4.13 15.47 -10.80
C GLU A 234 -4.30 15.93 -9.35
N LYS A 235 -5.29 15.37 -8.63
CA LYS A 235 -5.47 15.62 -7.19
C LYS A 235 -4.23 15.25 -6.36
N LEU A 236 -3.56 14.15 -6.68
CA LEU A 236 -2.31 13.76 -6.01
C LEU A 236 -1.19 14.79 -6.25
N ARG A 237 -1.05 15.26 -7.49
CA ARG A 237 -0.02 16.25 -7.83
C ARG A 237 -0.26 17.57 -7.09
N THR A 238 -1.49 18.07 -7.06
CA THR A 238 -1.80 19.32 -6.35
C THR A 238 -1.51 19.22 -4.85
N LYS A 239 -1.86 18.10 -4.20
CA LYS A 239 -1.52 17.84 -2.79
C LYS A 239 -0.01 17.88 -2.54
N HIS A 240 0.79 17.27 -3.42
CA HIS A 240 2.25 17.25 -3.29
C HIS A 240 2.87 18.64 -3.46
N PHE A 241 2.45 19.41 -4.48
CA PHE A 241 2.95 20.76 -4.71
C PHE A 241 2.59 21.74 -3.58
N SER A 242 1.42 21.58 -2.95
CA SER A 242 1.04 22.39 -1.80
C SER A 242 1.85 22.06 -0.54
N GLN A 243 2.25 20.79 -0.36
CA GLN A 243 3.01 20.37 0.82
C GLN A 243 4.49 20.78 0.75
N ASP A 244 5.08 20.79 -0.45
CA ASP A 244 6.48 21.23 -0.65
C ASP A 244 6.64 22.75 -0.50
N ASN A 245 5.62 23.54 -0.86
CA ASN A 245 5.67 25.01 -0.77
C ASN A 245 5.48 25.57 0.65
N CYS A 246 4.98 24.77 1.60
CA CYS A 246 4.83 25.21 3.00
C CYS A 246 6.11 25.08 3.83
N ASN A 247 7.16 24.42 3.32
CA ASN A 247 8.45 24.29 4.01
C ASN A 247 9.44 25.43 3.70
N VAL A 248 9.06 26.41 2.87
CA VAL A 248 9.96 27.52 2.45
C VAL A 248 9.49 28.90 2.95
N SER A 249 8.41 28.98 3.74
CA SER A 249 7.85 30.26 4.19
C SER A 249 7.40 30.26 5.65
N VAL A 250 8.35 30.02 6.56
CA VAL A 250 8.29 30.55 7.94
C VAL A 250 9.56 31.35 8.22
N ALA A 251 9.76 32.39 7.42
CA ALA A 251 10.44 33.60 7.82
C ALA A 251 9.52 34.76 7.41
N ASP A 252 9.22 35.63 8.36
CA ASP A 252 8.45 36.85 8.22
C ASP A 252 6.94 36.72 7.95
N SER A 253 6.15 36.68 9.04
CA SER A 253 5.10 37.68 9.28
C SER A 253 4.29 37.36 10.54
N SER A 254 4.80 37.80 11.70
CA SER A 254 3.92 38.12 12.84
C SER A 254 4.38 39.44 13.44
N LEU A 255 3.73 40.52 13.01
CA LEU A 255 3.68 41.78 13.74
C LEU A 255 2.97 41.52 15.07
N SER A 256 3.75 41.25 16.11
CA SER A 256 3.31 41.35 17.51
C SER A 256 4.09 42.50 18.14
N SER A 257 3.44 43.64 18.22
CA SER A 257 3.93 44.84 18.87
C SER A 257 3.75 44.73 20.38
N HIS A 258 4.74 44.21 21.09
CA HIS A 258 5.04 44.62 22.47
C HIS A 258 6.51 44.35 22.81
N ALA A 259 7.35 45.34 22.55
CA ALA A 259 8.72 45.41 23.05
C ALA A 259 8.71 45.89 24.50
N THR A 260 9.37 45.14 25.40
CA THR A 260 10.13 45.76 26.50
C THR A 260 11.55 45.22 26.47
N SER A 261 12.45 46.19 26.51
CA SER A 261 13.89 46.11 26.29
C SER A 261 14.60 45.58 27.54
N LEU A 262 15.62 44.73 27.36
CA LEU A 262 16.77 44.70 28.26
C LEU A 262 18.03 44.35 27.46
N ALA A 263 18.88 45.36 27.35
CA ALA A 263 20.15 45.36 26.67
C ALA A 263 21.25 44.66 27.49
N THR A 264 22.11 43.88 26.83
CA THR A 264 23.49 43.68 27.31
C THR A 264 24.49 43.52 26.17
N LYS A 265 25.13 44.67 25.85
CA LYS A 265 26.58 44.90 25.69
C LYS A 265 27.44 43.94 24.84
N ARG A 266 27.71 44.44 23.62
CA ARG A 266 28.88 44.30 22.73
C ARG A 266 30.21 43.78 23.33
N ARG A 267 30.95 43.01 22.51
CA ARG A 267 32.39 43.22 22.28
C ARG A 267 32.76 42.84 20.82
N ASN A 268 33.37 43.78 20.12
CA ASN A 268 33.92 43.65 18.77
C ASN A 268 35.43 43.34 18.81
N LEU A 269 35.96 42.95 17.63
CA LEU A 269 37.30 43.18 17.03
C LEU A 269 38.21 41.91 16.91
N PRO A 270 39.25 41.89 16.02
CA PRO A 270 39.17 41.65 14.56
C PRO A 270 40.41 40.89 13.98
N SER A 271 40.58 40.90 12.64
CA SER A 271 41.82 40.65 11.84
C SER A 271 42.20 39.17 11.60
N SER A 272 42.85 38.76 10.51
CA SER A 272 43.60 39.47 9.45
C SER A 272 43.75 38.55 8.22
N ASP A 273 43.90 39.18 7.05
CA ASP A 273 44.27 38.65 5.73
C ASP A 273 45.61 37.89 5.68
N GLU A 274 45.76 37.03 4.64
CA GLU A 274 46.69 37.12 3.49
C GLU A 274 46.73 35.74 2.79
N GLU A 275 46.21 35.61 1.56
CA GLU A 275 46.93 35.62 0.26
C GLU A 275 48.06 34.58 0.15
N ASP A 276 48.01 33.67 -0.83
CA ASP A 276 48.96 33.64 -1.96
C ASP A 276 48.66 32.48 -2.96
N ASP A 277 49.06 32.76 -4.20
CA ASP A 277 48.91 32.12 -5.51
C ASP A 277 49.34 30.63 -5.58
N GLY A 278 48.81 29.77 -6.45
CA GLY A 278 48.73 29.85 -7.92
C GLY A 278 49.79 28.93 -8.53
N PHE A 279 49.41 27.96 -9.37
CA PHE A 279 50.14 27.50 -10.57
C PHE A 279 49.40 26.36 -11.27
N ASP A 280 49.28 26.54 -12.58
CA ASP A 280 48.73 25.67 -13.61
C ASP A 280 49.49 24.33 -13.74
N ASP A 281 48.83 23.26 -14.21
CA ASP A 281 49.01 22.79 -15.59
C ASP A 281 48.10 21.61 -15.96
N GLU A 282 47.76 21.63 -17.25
CA GLU A 282 46.95 20.70 -18.03
C GLU A 282 47.55 19.28 -18.07
N ASN A 283 46.71 18.23 -18.15
CA ASN A 283 46.75 17.33 -19.31
C ASN A 283 45.65 16.24 -19.34
N GLU A 284 45.06 16.11 -20.54
CA GLU A 284 44.74 14.87 -21.27
C GLU A 284 43.84 13.77 -20.67
N SER A 285 42.61 13.73 -21.21
CA SER A 285 42.02 12.60 -21.93
C SER A 285 42.47 11.17 -21.58
N MET A 286 41.53 10.34 -21.11
CA MET A 286 41.25 9.07 -21.79
C MET A 286 39.88 8.48 -21.43
N ASN A 287 39.11 8.27 -22.47
CA ASN A 287 37.82 7.61 -22.54
C ASN A 287 38.08 6.10 -22.48
N MET A 288 37.63 5.41 -21.44
CA MET A 288 37.66 3.94 -21.36
C MET A 288 36.27 3.38 -21.06
N SER A 289 35.72 2.78 -22.10
CA SER A 289 34.63 1.81 -22.13
C SER A 289 34.70 0.74 -21.03
N PHE A 290 33.56 0.44 -20.42
CA PHE A 290 33.33 -0.86 -19.77
C PHE A 290 32.00 -1.45 -20.22
N SER A 291 32.11 -2.42 -21.12
CA SER A 291 31.09 -3.37 -21.51
C SER A 291 31.24 -4.65 -20.68
N SER A 292 30.08 -5.24 -20.36
CA SER A 292 29.86 -6.66 -20.13
C SER A 292 30.60 -7.36 -18.98
N LEU A 293 29.87 -7.60 -17.88
CA LEU A 293 30.14 -8.71 -16.96
C LEU A 293 28.94 -9.66 -16.95
N GLN A 294 28.94 -10.58 -17.92
CA GLN A 294 28.45 -11.94 -17.70
C GLN A 294 29.58 -12.74 -17.03
N SER A 295 29.32 -13.30 -15.85
CA SER A 295 30.13 -14.41 -15.33
C SER A 295 29.25 -15.42 -14.61
N LEU A 296 29.22 -16.61 -15.18
CA LEU A 296 28.69 -17.86 -14.65
C LEU A 296 29.62 -18.40 -13.54
N ARG A 297 29.03 -18.89 -12.43
CA ARG A 297 29.45 -20.06 -11.62
C ARG A 297 28.46 -20.19 -10.44
N ALA A 298 27.55 -21.15 -10.41
CA ALA A 298 27.70 -22.58 -10.14
C ALA A 298 28.08 -22.95 -8.68
N ALA A 299 27.06 -23.45 -7.97
CA ALA A 299 27.01 -24.61 -7.07
C ALA A 299 27.65 -24.61 -5.65
N SER A 300 26.95 -25.37 -4.77
CA SER A 300 27.35 -25.95 -3.48
C SER A 300 27.18 -25.01 -2.26
N GLY A 301 26.59 -25.39 -1.13
CA GLY A 301 26.04 -26.65 -0.63
C GLY A 301 25.51 -26.38 0.78
N THR A 302 24.46 -27.10 1.21
CA THR A 302 23.88 -27.00 2.55
C THR A 302 24.62 -27.88 3.55
N PRO A 303 24.73 -27.47 4.82
CA PRO A 303 24.94 -28.42 5.92
C PRO A 303 23.64 -28.71 6.66
N LYS A 304 23.23 -29.99 6.64
CA LYS A 304 22.25 -30.59 7.55
C LYS A 304 22.79 -30.57 8.99
N ALA A 305 22.12 -29.90 9.92
CA ALA A 305 22.35 -30.07 11.35
C ALA A 305 21.55 -31.29 11.87
N ARG A 306 22.27 -32.21 12.51
CA ARG A 306 21.79 -33.51 13.03
C ARG A 306 21.35 -33.34 14.48
N LYS A 307 20.13 -33.79 14.78
CA LYS A 307 19.50 -33.82 16.11
C LYS A 307 20.20 -34.84 17.01
N ILE A 308 20.66 -34.43 18.20
CA ILE A 308 21.12 -35.32 19.27
C ILE A 308 20.03 -35.36 20.35
N SER A 309 19.52 -36.56 20.62
CA SER A 309 18.58 -36.86 21.70
C SER A 309 19.37 -37.20 22.97
N ALA A 310 19.08 -36.52 24.07
CA ALA A 310 19.50 -36.92 25.41
C ALA A 310 18.31 -37.53 26.15
N ARG A 311 18.53 -38.73 26.70
CA ARG A 311 17.61 -39.54 27.50
C ARG A 311 17.70 -39.08 28.97
N PRO A 312 16.60 -39.10 29.76
CA PRO A 312 16.67 -38.78 31.18
C PRO A 312 17.18 -39.98 32.01
N PRO A 313 17.83 -39.75 33.16
CA PRO A 313 18.21 -40.81 34.09
C PRO A 313 17.02 -41.17 35.00
N GLY A 314 16.78 -42.47 35.15
CA GLY A 314 15.87 -43.02 36.14
C GLY A 314 16.53 -44.21 36.81
N SER A 315 17.08 -43.96 38.00
CA SER A 315 17.28 -44.84 39.16
C SER A 315 18.25 -44.17 40.11
#